data_AF-A0A2N3CIJ7-F1
#
_entry.id   AF-A0A2N3CIJ7-F1
#
_cell.length_a   1.000
_cell.length_b   1.000
_cell.length_c   1.000
_cell.angle_alpha   90.00
_cell.angle_beta   90.00
_cell.angle_gamma   90.00
#
_symmetry.space_group_name_H-M   'P 1'
#
loop_
_entity.id
_entity.type
_entity.pdbx_description
1 polymer ?
#
loop_
_entity_poly.entity_id
_entity_poly.type
_entity_poly.pdbx_seq_one_letter_code
_entity_poly.pdbx_strand_id
1 'polypeptide(L)'
;MRLHPLSWVRATKGGRMSVDSSQSDLKKILPVRRYRRAEGAIMPFFPYGLVPVAGLLALLLFGWSVLAYTAIQGSARATSERALADAGESWARVRASGQWITLEGTPPTPEAGQRAITAVKQGVSSTWLGAARPVTRVNARFVTSAPANANSLTTTTGQSADPEFLFRLTAGTLTLNGQIPTEALKADLGGRADSHKSQDHLVDVINRLNVTQGTTPYGFEAVAQRAIDTLSECKSGTASFTKLTFSFRCEADDEKVETIRAAVNAGLPLGVFGTVEILPIQAITSCEEELSRLLEVARIEFAPGSVVLNVASGPVLDLAARAAGDCPGTLRVEGHTDNTGNPAFNDQLSLRRAEAVRAAMIERGVPSGRLVAAGYGQNNPVGDNNTEDGRARNRRIEIRIVRPGE
;
A
#
# COMPACT_ATOMS: atom_id res chain seq x y z
N MET A 1 25.85 54.30 42.86
CA MET A 1 26.12 54.88 44.20
C MET A 1 26.07 56.40 44.10
N ARG A 2 24.96 57.03 44.48
CA ARG A 2 24.90 58.44 44.93
C ARG A 2 23.73 58.54 45.89
N LEU A 3 24.08 58.55 47.17
CA LEU A 3 23.22 58.86 48.30
C LEU A 3 23.30 60.36 48.59
N HIS A 4 22.32 60.81 49.40
CA HIS A 4 22.32 61.94 50.33
C HIS A 4 21.56 63.24 49.91
N PRO A 5 21.05 64.04 50.88
CA PRO A 5 19.86 63.75 51.71
C PRO A 5 19.04 65.00 52.16
N LEU A 6 17.98 64.73 52.94
CA LEU A 6 17.51 65.43 54.17
C LEU A 6 16.94 66.87 54.17
N SER A 7 15.89 66.98 55.01
CA SER A 7 15.60 68.05 56.00
C SER A 7 14.51 69.08 55.64
N TRP A 8 13.67 69.70 56.50
CA TRP A 8 13.47 69.85 57.96
C TRP A 8 11.93 70.08 58.22
N VAL A 9 11.27 69.45 59.21
CA VAL A 9 10.81 69.99 60.53
C VAL A 9 9.83 71.19 60.50
N ARG A 10 8.63 71.08 61.11
CA ARG A 10 8.27 71.61 62.47
C ARG A 10 6.79 71.41 62.84
N ALA A 11 6.55 71.21 64.13
CA ALA A 11 5.28 70.96 64.80
C ALA A 11 4.65 72.22 65.41
N THR A 12 3.34 72.18 65.70
CA THR A 12 2.66 72.78 66.90
C THR A 12 1.31 72.05 67.13
N LYS A 13 1.09 71.37 68.28
CA LYS A 13 0.26 71.77 69.46
C LYS A 13 -1.12 72.34 69.07
N GLY A 14 -2.29 71.89 69.55
CA GLY A 14 -2.73 71.00 70.63
C GLY A 14 -4.06 71.57 71.18
N GLY A 15 -5.10 70.76 71.44
CA GLY A 15 -6.35 71.29 71.99
C GLY A 15 -7.53 70.31 72.19
N ARG A 16 -7.59 69.75 73.41
CA ARG A 16 -8.75 69.28 74.22
C ARG A 16 -9.66 68.12 73.78
N MET A 17 -9.80 67.20 74.74
CA MET A 17 -10.75 66.10 74.85
C MET A 17 -12.20 66.58 75.06
N SER A 18 -13.15 65.84 74.49
CA SER A 18 -14.46 65.55 75.08
C SER A 18 -14.84 64.14 74.63
N VAL A 19 -15.02 63.27 75.61
CA VAL A 19 -15.52 61.90 75.48
C VAL A 19 -17.03 61.99 75.68
N ASP A 20 -17.82 61.55 74.72
CA ASP A 20 -19.06 60.86 75.07
C ASP A 20 -19.35 59.71 74.09
N SER A 21 -19.81 58.67 74.74
CA SER A 21 -20.02 57.30 74.40
C SER A 21 -21.23 57.06 73.51
N SER A 22 -21.03 56.30 72.43
CA SER A 22 -22.06 55.41 71.89
C SER A 22 -21.36 54.34 71.06
N GLN A 23 -21.44 53.13 71.57
CA GLN A 23 -20.93 51.89 71.00
C GLN A 23 -21.36 51.69 69.53
N SER A 24 -20.41 51.34 68.67
CA SER A 24 -20.57 50.23 67.72
C SER A 24 -19.19 49.89 67.17
N ASP A 25 -18.45 49.12 67.97
CA ASP A 25 -17.16 48.59 67.60
C ASP A 25 -17.25 47.68 66.36
N LEU A 26 -16.32 47.94 65.44
CA LEU A 26 -15.53 46.94 64.73
C LEU A 26 -16.26 45.91 63.87
N LYS A 27 -16.36 46.22 62.57
CA LYS A 27 -15.69 45.42 61.53
C LYS A 27 -15.52 46.22 60.24
N LYS A 28 -14.30 46.73 60.03
CA LYS A 28 -13.76 47.09 58.71
C LYS A 28 -13.80 45.85 57.80
N ILE A 29 -13.87 46.07 56.48
CA ILE A 29 -13.09 45.40 55.41
C ILE A 29 -13.87 45.32 54.07
N LEU A 30 -13.30 45.97 53.04
CA LEU A 30 -13.35 45.77 51.57
C LEU A 30 -14.31 46.59 50.66
N PRO A 31 -13.79 47.13 49.54
CA PRO A 31 -14.54 47.90 48.56
C PRO A 31 -15.42 46.99 47.68
N VAL A 32 -16.69 47.39 47.52
CA VAL A 32 -17.68 46.69 46.69
C VAL A 32 -17.37 46.91 45.21
N ARG A 33 -16.76 45.89 44.58
CA ARG A 33 -16.64 45.79 43.11
C ARG A 33 -18.01 45.39 42.55
N ARG A 34 -18.72 46.33 41.90
CA ARG A 34 -19.98 46.04 41.20
C ARG A 34 -19.73 45.03 40.07
N TYR A 35 -20.26 43.82 40.20
CA TYR A 35 -20.33 42.85 39.11
C TYR A 35 -21.46 43.25 38.15
N ARG A 36 -21.12 43.55 36.88
CA ARG A 36 -22.08 43.55 35.77
C ARG A 36 -22.34 42.09 35.39
N ARG A 37 -23.59 41.66 35.47
CA ARG A 37 -24.06 40.35 34.98
C ARG A 37 -23.91 40.34 33.46
N ALA A 38 -23.13 39.42 32.90
CA ALA A 38 -23.16 39.15 31.47
C ALA A 38 -24.51 38.49 31.13
N GLU A 39 -25.20 39.02 30.12
CA GLU A 39 -26.43 38.46 29.57
C GLU A 39 -26.13 37.04 29.04
N GLY A 40 -26.69 36.03 29.70
CA GLY A 40 -26.67 34.67 29.20
C GLY A 40 -27.65 34.54 28.03
N ALA A 41 -27.14 34.26 26.84
CA ALA A 41 -27.95 33.84 25.71
C ALA A 41 -28.66 32.52 26.06
N ILE A 42 -29.99 32.57 26.17
CA ILE A 42 -30.84 31.39 26.32
C ILE A 42 -30.80 30.66 24.96
N MET A 43 -30.15 29.50 24.89
CA MET A 43 -30.22 28.65 23.69
C MET A 43 -31.67 28.17 23.50
N PRO A 44 -32.19 28.10 22.25
CA PRO A 44 -33.54 27.63 21.98
C PRO A 44 -33.70 26.17 22.39
N PHE A 45 -34.84 25.86 23.00
CA PHE A 45 -35.22 24.53 23.48
C PHE A 45 -35.25 23.53 22.31
N PHE A 46 -34.19 22.74 22.13
CA PHE A 46 -34.20 21.57 21.27
C PHE A 46 -34.92 20.45 22.01
N PRO A 47 -36.04 19.89 21.48
CA PRO A 47 -36.70 18.77 22.12
C PRO A 47 -35.80 17.54 22.04
N TYR A 48 -35.08 17.27 23.13
CA TYR A 48 -34.16 16.13 23.29
C TYR A 48 -34.83 14.75 23.04
N GLY A 49 -36.15 14.68 22.88
CA GLY A 49 -36.88 13.48 22.50
C GLY A 49 -36.73 13.06 21.03
N LEU A 50 -36.35 13.95 20.11
CA LEU A 50 -36.17 13.59 18.68
C LEU A 50 -34.79 13.01 18.38
N VAL A 51 -33.77 13.36 19.15
CA VAL A 51 -32.39 12.85 19.02
C VAL A 51 -32.31 11.31 19.16
N PRO A 52 -32.92 10.68 20.18
CA PRO A 52 -32.88 9.22 20.30
C PRO A 52 -33.69 8.53 19.19
N VAL A 53 -34.80 9.12 18.72
CA VAL A 53 -35.59 8.55 17.61
C VAL A 53 -34.81 8.59 16.31
N ALA A 54 -34.15 9.71 15.99
CA ALA A 54 -33.29 9.83 14.81
C ALA A 54 -32.08 8.87 14.89
N GLY A 55 -31.47 8.74 16.07
CA GLY A 55 -30.39 7.77 16.31
C GLY A 55 -30.83 6.32 16.11
N LEU A 56 -32.03 5.96 16.57
CA LEU A 56 -32.57 4.61 16.42
C LEU A 56 -32.96 4.30 14.97
N LEU A 57 -33.47 5.29 14.22
CA LEU A 57 -33.73 5.19 12.79
C LEU A 57 -32.43 5.03 11.99
N ALA A 58 -31.38 5.77 12.35
CA ALA A 58 -30.06 5.64 11.74
C ALA A 58 -29.43 4.26 12.02
N LEU A 59 -29.57 3.74 13.24
CA LEU A 59 -29.11 2.38 13.59
C LEU A 59 -29.90 1.29 12.85
N LEU A 60 -31.21 1.45 12.69
CA LEU A 60 -32.04 0.54 11.88
C LEU A 60 -31.63 0.57 10.41
N LEU A 61 -31.46 1.75 9.81
CA LEU A 61 -31.02 1.90 8.42
C LEU A 61 -29.60 1.35 8.22
N PHE A 62 -28.70 1.55 9.18
CA PHE A 62 -27.36 0.99 9.15
C PHE A 62 -27.37 -0.54 9.27
N GLY A 63 -28.11 -1.09 10.22
CA GLY A 63 -28.32 -2.53 10.36
C GLY A 63 -28.92 -3.16 9.11
N TRP A 64 -29.86 -2.47 8.45
CA TRP A 64 -30.47 -2.94 7.21
C TRP A 64 -29.50 -2.92 6.04
N SER A 65 -28.60 -1.93 5.97
CA SER A 65 -27.58 -1.84 4.92
C SER A 65 -26.53 -2.97 5.00
N VAL A 66 -26.14 -3.36 6.22
CA VAL A 66 -25.20 -4.46 6.47
C VAL A 66 -25.83 -5.82 6.13
N LEU A 67 -27.09 -6.04 6.53
CA LEU A 67 -27.86 -7.24 6.19
C LEU A 67 -28.18 -7.32 4.69
N ALA A 68 -28.47 -6.20 4.04
CA ALA A 68 -28.71 -6.15 2.59
C ALA A 68 -27.44 -6.48 1.80
N TYR A 69 -26.29 -5.95 2.22
CA TYR A 69 -25.02 -6.20 1.52
C TYR A 69 -24.61 -7.68 1.58
N THR A 70 -24.74 -8.32 2.76
CA THR A 70 -24.41 -9.75 2.92
C THR A 70 -25.42 -10.66 2.21
N ALA A 71 -26.72 -10.31 2.23
CA ALA A 71 -27.75 -11.06 1.52
C ALA A 71 -27.58 -10.98 -0.01
N ILE A 72 -27.25 -9.81 -0.56
CA ILE A 72 -27.01 -9.61 -1.99
C ILE A 72 -25.80 -10.42 -2.44
N GLN A 73 -24.69 -10.38 -1.69
CA GLN A 73 -23.50 -11.18 -1.97
C GLN A 73 -23.77 -12.68 -1.94
N GLY A 74 -24.47 -13.16 -0.90
CA GLY A 74 -24.82 -14.57 -0.77
C GLY A 74 -25.69 -15.05 -1.94
N SER A 75 -26.68 -14.25 -2.34
CA SER A 75 -27.56 -14.58 -3.46
C SER A 75 -26.83 -14.59 -4.80
N ALA A 76 -25.95 -13.61 -5.07
CA ALA A 76 -25.16 -13.53 -6.29
C ALA A 76 -24.20 -14.72 -6.41
N ARG A 77 -23.55 -15.10 -5.30
CA ARG A 77 -22.67 -16.26 -5.25
C ARG A 77 -23.41 -17.56 -5.50
N ALA A 78 -24.48 -17.83 -4.76
CA ALA A 78 -25.24 -19.08 -4.87
C ALA A 78 -25.87 -19.25 -6.26
N THR A 79 -26.34 -18.16 -6.87
CA THR A 79 -26.89 -18.18 -8.24
C THR A 79 -25.81 -18.47 -9.27
N SER A 80 -24.61 -17.90 -9.08
CA SER A 80 -23.47 -18.13 -9.98
C SER A 80 -22.94 -19.57 -9.88
N GLU A 81 -22.84 -20.11 -8.66
CA GLU A 81 -22.43 -21.50 -8.44
C GLU A 81 -23.44 -22.49 -9.06
N ARG A 82 -24.75 -22.21 -8.94
CA ARG A 82 -25.80 -23.00 -9.58
C ARG A 82 -25.73 -22.92 -11.11
N ALA A 83 -25.59 -21.72 -11.66
CA ALA A 83 -25.51 -21.52 -13.11
C ALA A 83 -24.29 -22.22 -13.75
N LEU A 84 -23.16 -22.29 -13.05
CA LEU A 84 -21.99 -23.04 -13.50
C LEU A 84 -22.20 -24.56 -13.41
N ALA A 85 -22.87 -25.04 -12.36
CA ALA A 85 -23.21 -26.45 -12.24
C ALA A 85 -24.17 -26.90 -13.36
N ASP A 86 -25.20 -26.10 -13.65
CA ASP A 86 -26.17 -26.36 -14.71
C ASP A 86 -25.52 -26.31 -16.12
N ALA A 87 -24.49 -25.47 -16.30
CA ALA A 87 -23.71 -25.38 -17.54
C ALA A 87 -22.62 -26.46 -17.67
N GLY A 88 -22.44 -27.32 -16.66
CA GLY A 88 -21.40 -28.35 -16.63
C GLY A 88 -19.97 -27.81 -16.43
N GLU A 89 -19.82 -26.56 -16.01
CA GLU A 89 -18.53 -25.86 -15.89
C GLU A 89 -18.02 -25.88 -14.43
N SER A 90 -18.01 -27.06 -13.79
CA SER A 90 -17.62 -27.26 -12.38
C SER A 90 -16.14 -26.99 -12.07
N TRP A 91 -15.32 -26.80 -13.11
CA TRP A 91 -13.92 -26.42 -12.99
C TRP A 91 -13.74 -24.95 -12.54
N ALA A 92 -14.76 -24.11 -12.72
CA ALA A 92 -14.71 -22.68 -12.40
C ALA A 92 -15.12 -22.42 -10.94
N ARG A 93 -14.24 -21.75 -10.18
CA ARG A 93 -14.52 -21.27 -8.82
C ARG A 93 -15.09 -19.85 -8.86
N VAL A 94 -16.12 -19.61 -8.04
CA VAL A 94 -16.82 -18.32 -7.94
C VAL A 94 -16.33 -17.55 -6.73
N ARG A 95 -15.95 -16.28 -6.93
CA ARG A 95 -15.77 -15.30 -5.85
C ARG A 95 -16.72 -14.13 -6.06
N ALA A 96 -17.56 -13.84 -5.06
CA ALA A 96 -18.51 -12.73 -5.11
C ALA A 96 -18.01 -11.54 -4.27
N SER A 97 -18.15 -10.34 -4.83
CA SER A 97 -18.00 -9.06 -4.11
C SER A 97 -19.15 -8.15 -4.52
N GLY A 98 -20.15 -8.05 -3.65
CA GLY A 98 -21.45 -7.45 -3.97
C GLY A 98 -22.17 -8.24 -5.06
N GLN A 99 -22.52 -7.54 -6.14
CA GLN A 99 -23.10 -8.12 -7.36
C GLN A 99 -22.06 -8.45 -8.43
N TRP A 100 -20.77 -8.30 -8.12
CA TRP A 100 -19.67 -8.57 -9.05
C TRP A 100 -19.11 -9.96 -8.78
N ILE A 101 -18.96 -10.74 -9.84
CA ILE A 101 -18.46 -12.10 -9.78
C ILE A 101 -17.09 -12.19 -10.45
N THR A 102 -16.13 -12.79 -9.77
CA THR A 102 -14.85 -13.19 -10.36
C THR A 102 -14.84 -14.71 -10.52
N LEU A 103 -14.60 -15.18 -11.74
CA LEU A 103 -14.43 -16.60 -12.06
C LEU A 103 -12.94 -16.92 -12.13
N GLU A 104 -12.52 -17.93 -11.36
CA GLU A 104 -11.13 -18.39 -11.27
C GLU A 104 -11.07 -19.89 -11.57
N GLY A 105 -10.14 -20.31 -12.44
CA GLY A 105 -9.99 -21.72 -12.78
C GLY A 105 -9.23 -21.92 -14.08
N THR A 106 -9.05 -23.19 -14.45
CA THR A 106 -8.37 -23.60 -15.67
C THR A 106 -9.41 -24.15 -16.64
N PRO A 107 -9.91 -23.34 -17.60
CA PRO A 107 -10.91 -23.82 -18.55
C PRO A 107 -10.32 -24.93 -19.41
N PRO A 108 -11.05 -26.04 -19.64
CA PRO A 108 -10.59 -27.13 -20.49
C PRO A 108 -10.48 -26.70 -21.97
N THR A 109 -11.28 -25.74 -22.40
CA THR A 109 -11.16 -25.06 -23.70
C THR A 109 -11.50 -23.57 -23.58
N PRO A 110 -11.02 -22.70 -24.50
CA PRO A 110 -11.39 -21.29 -24.52
C PRO A 110 -12.92 -21.08 -24.56
N GLU A 111 -13.65 -21.94 -25.28
CA GLU A 111 -15.11 -21.91 -25.38
C GLU A 111 -15.78 -22.25 -24.04
N ALA A 112 -15.21 -23.18 -23.26
CA ALA A 112 -15.68 -23.50 -21.92
C ALA A 112 -15.58 -22.29 -20.98
N GLY A 113 -14.49 -21.53 -21.08
CA GLY A 113 -14.33 -20.26 -20.37
C GLY A 113 -15.43 -19.26 -20.72
N GLN A 114 -15.76 -19.12 -22.00
CA GLN A 114 -16.80 -18.20 -22.45
C GLN A 114 -18.23 -18.65 -22.06
N ARG A 115 -18.49 -19.96 -22.07
CA ARG A 115 -19.77 -20.53 -21.58
C ARG A 115 -19.95 -20.29 -20.09
N ALA A 116 -18.91 -20.48 -19.28
CA ALA A 116 -18.93 -20.20 -17.85
C ALA A 116 -19.27 -18.72 -17.55
N ILE A 117 -18.64 -17.78 -18.27
CA ILE A 117 -18.95 -16.34 -18.14
C ILE A 117 -20.41 -16.05 -18.50
N THR A 118 -20.90 -16.66 -19.58
CA THR A 118 -22.25 -16.42 -20.11
C THR A 118 -23.32 -16.98 -19.16
N ALA A 119 -23.13 -18.20 -18.65
CA ALA A 119 -24.03 -18.84 -17.70
C ALA A 119 -24.21 -18.00 -16.43
N VAL A 120 -23.10 -17.47 -15.88
CA VAL A 120 -23.13 -16.63 -14.68
C VAL A 120 -23.82 -15.28 -14.92
N LYS A 121 -23.64 -14.66 -16.11
CA LYS A 121 -24.34 -13.42 -16.47
C LYS A 121 -25.85 -13.62 -16.66
N GLN A 122 -26.28 -14.83 -17.03
CA GLN A 122 -27.69 -15.14 -17.31
C GLN A 122 -28.42 -15.75 -16.12
N GLY A 123 -27.70 -16.14 -15.07
CA GLY A 123 -28.27 -16.72 -13.85
C GLY A 123 -29.34 -15.84 -13.20
N VAL A 124 -30.46 -16.46 -12.84
CA VAL A 124 -31.60 -15.81 -12.19
C VAL A 124 -31.84 -16.40 -10.81
N SER A 125 -32.16 -15.55 -9.84
CA SER A 125 -32.59 -15.95 -8.50
C SER A 125 -34.04 -15.57 -8.26
N SER A 126 -34.79 -16.43 -7.56
CA SER A 126 -36.12 -16.08 -7.08
C SER A 126 -36.00 -15.18 -5.85
N THR A 127 -36.63 -14.01 -5.92
CA THR A 127 -36.78 -13.10 -4.78
C THR A 127 -38.26 -12.95 -4.46
N TRP A 128 -38.56 -12.41 -3.28
CA TRP A 128 -39.94 -12.12 -2.88
C TRP A 128 -40.64 -11.08 -3.79
N LEU A 129 -39.88 -10.34 -4.60
CA LEU A 129 -40.35 -9.38 -5.60
C LEU A 129 -40.37 -9.96 -7.05
N GLY A 130 -40.06 -11.24 -7.23
CA GLY A 130 -39.97 -11.90 -8.54
C GLY A 130 -38.56 -12.40 -8.90
N ALA A 131 -38.39 -12.93 -10.11
CA ALA A 131 -37.09 -13.38 -10.60
C ALA A 131 -36.17 -12.18 -10.89
N ALA A 132 -34.99 -12.16 -10.28
CA ALA A 132 -34.00 -11.10 -10.44
C ALA A 132 -32.67 -11.67 -10.92
N ARG A 133 -31.87 -10.86 -11.60
CA ARG A 133 -30.47 -11.18 -11.94
C ARG A 133 -29.55 -10.52 -10.92
N PRO A 134 -29.00 -11.28 -9.95
CA PRO A 134 -28.20 -10.70 -8.87
C PRO A 134 -26.80 -10.28 -9.32
N VAL A 135 -26.35 -10.70 -10.52
CA VAL A 135 -25.01 -10.43 -11.06
C VAL A 135 -25.06 -9.32 -12.11
N THR A 136 -24.28 -8.27 -11.91
CA THR A 136 -24.21 -7.12 -12.85
C THR A 136 -22.91 -7.09 -13.65
N ARG A 137 -21.84 -7.70 -13.13
CA ARG A 137 -20.52 -7.75 -13.78
C ARG A 137 -19.83 -9.08 -13.48
N VAL A 138 -19.18 -9.65 -14.51
CA VAL A 138 -18.37 -10.87 -14.39
C VAL A 138 -16.97 -10.58 -14.90
N ASN A 139 -15.96 -10.81 -14.05
CA ASN A 139 -14.55 -10.78 -14.37
C ASN A 139 -14.04 -12.22 -14.46
N ALA A 140 -13.25 -12.55 -15.48
CA ALA A 140 -12.65 -13.87 -15.62
C ALA A 140 -11.14 -13.81 -15.40
N ARG A 141 -10.62 -14.68 -14.54
CA ARG A 141 -9.20 -14.89 -14.27
C ARG A 141 -8.86 -16.34 -14.55
N PHE A 142 -8.84 -16.67 -15.83
CA PHE A 142 -8.55 -18.02 -16.29
C PHE A 142 -7.07 -18.22 -16.53
N VAL A 143 -6.57 -19.39 -16.14
CA VAL A 143 -5.22 -19.85 -16.47
C VAL A 143 -5.36 -20.87 -17.59
N THR A 144 -4.67 -20.70 -18.71
CA THR A 144 -4.75 -21.65 -19.83
C THR A 144 -3.94 -22.91 -19.51
N SER A 145 -4.58 -24.08 -19.46
CA SER A 145 -3.86 -25.35 -19.57
C SER A 145 -3.41 -25.53 -21.02
N ALA A 146 -2.11 -25.50 -21.27
CA ALA A 146 -1.56 -25.91 -22.55
C ALA A 146 -1.92 -27.38 -22.82
N PRO A 147 -2.47 -27.75 -23.98
CA PRO A 147 -2.71 -29.15 -24.29
C PRO A 147 -1.38 -29.85 -24.60
N ALA A 148 -1.14 -30.96 -23.92
CA ALA A 148 -0.12 -31.91 -24.32
C ALA A 148 -0.58 -32.64 -25.59
N ASN A 149 0.27 -32.60 -26.61
CA ASN A 149 0.26 -33.37 -27.85
C ASN A 149 -0.80 -33.04 -28.91
N ALA A 150 -0.38 -32.28 -29.92
CA ALA A 150 -0.85 -32.45 -31.29
C ALA A 150 0.32 -32.26 -32.27
N ASN A 151 0.92 -33.38 -32.68
CA ASN A 151 1.64 -33.46 -33.94
C ASN A 151 0.61 -33.28 -35.06
N SER A 152 0.50 -32.08 -35.60
CA SER A 152 -0.05 -31.82 -36.93
C SER A 152 0.54 -30.51 -37.43
N LEU A 153 1.31 -30.60 -38.51
CA LEU A 153 1.74 -29.44 -39.28
C LEU A 153 0.49 -28.63 -39.66
N THR A 154 0.36 -27.46 -39.05
CA THR A 154 -0.35 -26.32 -39.65
C THR A 154 0.36 -25.09 -39.13
N THR A 155 1.19 -24.54 -40.00
CA THR A 155 1.74 -23.19 -39.96
C THR A 155 0.60 -22.21 -39.71
N THR A 156 0.34 -21.92 -38.43
CA THR A 156 -0.42 -20.74 -38.04
C THR A 156 0.58 -19.60 -38.06
N THR A 157 0.40 -18.73 -39.04
CA THR A 157 1.11 -17.46 -39.23
C THR A 157 1.31 -16.75 -37.90
N GLY A 158 2.57 -16.74 -37.47
CA GLY A 158 3.03 -16.00 -36.31
C GLY A 158 2.69 -14.52 -36.49
N GLN A 159 1.90 -13.99 -35.57
CA GLN A 159 1.87 -12.57 -35.36
C GLN A 159 3.26 -12.21 -34.82
N SER A 160 4.08 -11.67 -35.71
CA SER A 160 5.48 -11.34 -35.46
C SER A 160 5.54 -10.28 -34.36
N ALA A 161 5.85 -10.68 -33.12
CA ALA A 161 6.03 -9.75 -32.03
C ALA A 161 7.38 -9.05 -32.20
N ASP A 162 7.42 -7.72 -32.11
CA ASP A 162 8.69 -6.99 -32.16
C ASP A 162 9.62 -7.43 -31.00
N PRO A 163 10.94 -7.43 -31.21
CA PRO A 163 11.89 -7.82 -30.16
C PRO A 163 11.74 -6.96 -28.90
N GLU A 164 11.69 -7.64 -27.75
CA GLU A 164 11.62 -7.06 -26.42
C GLU A 164 12.25 -7.99 -25.39
N PHE A 165 12.73 -7.46 -24.27
CA PHE A 165 13.33 -8.29 -23.23
C PHE A 165 13.03 -7.81 -21.82
N LEU A 166 13.06 -8.77 -20.89
CA LEU A 166 13.06 -8.57 -19.45
C LEU A 166 14.08 -9.52 -18.82
N PHE A 167 15.20 -8.95 -18.39
CA PHE A 167 16.24 -9.63 -17.65
C PHE A 167 16.07 -9.35 -16.16
N ARG A 168 16.22 -10.39 -15.34
CA ARG A 168 16.06 -10.29 -13.89
C ARG A 168 17.18 -11.04 -13.19
N LEU A 169 17.89 -10.35 -12.30
CA LEU A 169 18.85 -10.93 -11.37
C LEU A 169 18.21 -10.99 -9.99
N THR A 170 18.01 -12.20 -9.47
CA THR A 170 17.42 -12.40 -8.13
C THR A 170 18.09 -13.59 -7.47
N ALA A 171 18.52 -13.43 -6.21
CA ALA A 171 19.17 -14.48 -5.43
C ALA A 171 20.33 -15.17 -6.20
N GLY A 172 21.15 -14.38 -6.89
CA GLY A 172 22.29 -14.86 -7.67
C GLY A 172 21.96 -15.56 -8.98
N THR A 173 20.69 -15.59 -9.42
CA THR A 173 20.29 -16.18 -10.69
C THR A 173 19.87 -15.09 -11.69
N LEU A 174 20.57 -14.98 -12.81
CA LEU A 174 20.19 -14.10 -13.93
C LEU A 174 19.28 -14.86 -14.90
N THR A 175 18.00 -14.48 -14.95
CA THR A 175 17.05 -15.03 -15.92
C THR A 175 16.89 -14.08 -17.10
N LEU A 176 17.20 -14.57 -18.31
CA LEU A 176 17.02 -13.85 -19.56
C LEU A 176 15.68 -14.25 -20.18
N ASN A 177 14.66 -13.38 -20.13
CA ASN A 177 13.38 -13.62 -20.82
C ASN A 177 13.18 -12.58 -21.93
N GLY A 178 12.52 -12.96 -23.01
CA GLY A 178 12.17 -12.03 -24.09
C GLY A 178 12.04 -12.67 -25.47
N GLN A 179 11.70 -11.81 -26.43
CA GLN A 179 11.69 -12.09 -27.85
C GLN A 179 12.91 -11.41 -28.48
N ILE A 180 13.73 -12.17 -29.19
CA ILE A 180 14.98 -11.70 -29.80
C ILE A 180 15.00 -12.03 -31.30
N PRO A 181 15.72 -11.26 -32.13
CA PRO A 181 15.63 -11.39 -33.57
C PRO A 181 16.32 -12.62 -34.19
N THR A 182 17.36 -13.17 -33.54
CA THR A 182 18.17 -14.25 -34.13
C THR A 182 18.64 -15.26 -33.08
N GLU A 183 18.83 -16.51 -33.50
CA GLU A 183 19.47 -17.54 -32.67
C GLU A 183 20.94 -17.19 -32.35
N ALA A 184 21.62 -16.47 -33.25
CA ALA A 184 22.98 -15.99 -32.99
C ALA A 184 23.03 -15.03 -31.81
N LEU A 185 22.11 -14.05 -31.75
CA LEU A 185 22.02 -13.13 -30.61
C LEU A 185 21.62 -13.87 -29.33
N LYS A 186 20.75 -14.89 -29.43
CA LYS A 186 20.39 -15.74 -28.28
C LYS A 186 21.61 -16.37 -27.63
N ALA A 187 22.46 -16.95 -28.46
CA ALA A 187 23.67 -17.62 -28.03
C ALA A 187 24.69 -16.62 -27.46
N ASP A 188 24.86 -15.46 -28.11
CA ASP A 188 25.74 -14.39 -27.63
C ASP A 188 25.32 -13.87 -26.25
N LEU A 189 24.06 -13.51 -26.06
CA LEU A 189 23.55 -13.01 -24.78
C LEU A 189 23.68 -14.06 -23.67
N GLY A 190 23.42 -15.34 -23.98
CA GLY A 190 23.63 -16.45 -23.05
C GLY A 190 25.10 -16.58 -22.64
N GLY A 191 26.01 -16.63 -23.62
CA GLY A 191 27.45 -16.76 -23.36
C GLY A 191 28.04 -15.55 -22.62
N ARG A 192 27.58 -14.34 -22.94
CA ARG A 192 27.94 -13.11 -22.21
C ARG A 192 27.49 -13.18 -20.76
N ALA A 193 26.24 -13.56 -20.51
CA ALA A 193 25.73 -13.73 -19.15
C ALA A 193 26.53 -14.78 -18.36
N ASP A 194 26.85 -15.92 -19.00
CA ASP A 194 27.68 -16.96 -18.39
C ASP A 194 29.11 -16.47 -18.07
N SER A 195 29.68 -15.59 -18.90
CA SER A 195 31.03 -15.04 -18.67
C SER A 195 31.13 -14.14 -17.43
N HIS A 196 30.00 -13.60 -16.97
CA HIS A 196 29.90 -12.80 -15.75
C HIS A 196 29.66 -13.62 -14.48
N LYS A 197 29.62 -14.96 -14.58
CA LYS A 197 29.44 -15.83 -13.41
C LYS A 197 30.56 -15.61 -12.39
N SER A 198 30.15 -15.33 -11.16
CA SER A 198 31.03 -15.10 -10.01
C SER A 198 30.45 -15.80 -8.77
N GLN A 199 31.31 -16.09 -7.79
CA GLN A 199 30.87 -16.80 -6.59
C GLN A 199 29.96 -15.98 -5.67
N ASP A 200 29.93 -14.64 -5.82
CA ASP A 200 29.33 -13.74 -4.83
C ASP A 200 28.07 -12.99 -5.33
N HIS A 201 27.95 -12.78 -6.64
CA HIS A 201 26.86 -11.98 -7.22
C HIS A 201 26.01 -12.73 -8.24
N LEU A 202 26.62 -13.36 -9.24
CA LEU A 202 25.92 -14.05 -10.33
C LEU A 202 26.37 -15.50 -10.38
N VAL A 203 25.59 -16.38 -9.76
CA VAL A 203 25.90 -17.81 -9.59
C VAL A 203 25.38 -18.63 -10.75
N ASP A 204 24.16 -18.32 -11.21
CA ASP A 204 23.49 -19.09 -12.28
C ASP A 204 22.85 -18.19 -13.34
N VAL A 205 22.68 -18.75 -14.54
CA VAL A 205 22.07 -18.09 -15.70
C VAL A 205 21.00 -19.01 -16.28
N ILE A 206 19.77 -18.49 -16.37
CA ILE A 206 18.65 -19.19 -16.99
C ILE A 206 18.27 -18.44 -18.27
N ASN A 207 18.62 -18.99 -19.43
CA ASN A 207 18.26 -18.42 -20.73
C ASN A 207 16.89 -18.93 -21.22
N ARG A 208 15.88 -18.06 -21.22
CA ARG A 208 14.50 -18.30 -21.71
C ARG A 208 14.13 -17.40 -22.88
N LEU A 209 15.13 -16.97 -23.65
CA LEU A 209 14.90 -16.14 -24.84
C LEU A 209 14.29 -16.97 -25.97
N ASN A 210 13.34 -16.40 -26.69
CA ASN A 210 12.71 -16.99 -27.87
C ASN A 210 13.00 -16.14 -29.10
N VAL A 211 13.18 -16.79 -30.24
CA VAL A 211 13.43 -16.07 -31.49
C VAL A 211 12.10 -15.64 -32.12
N THR A 212 12.04 -14.37 -32.52
CA THR A 212 10.92 -13.76 -33.23
C THR A 212 11.36 -13.23 -34.59
N GLN A 213 10.41 -13.09 -35.52
CA GLN A 213 10.63 -12.53 -36.86
C GLN A 213 10.24 -11.04 -36.91
N GLY A 214 10.17 -10.37 -35.76
CA GLY A 214 9.70 -9.00 -35.61
C GLY A 214 10.67 -7.99 -36.19
N THR A 215 10.25 -6.73 -36.29
CA THR A 215 11.16 -5.68 -36.80
C THR A 215 12.16 -5.34 -35.70
N THR A 216 13.43 -5.70 -35.88
CA THR A 216 14.48 -5.38 -34.91
C THR A 216 14.75 -3.88 -34.86
N PRO A 217 14.57 -3.23 -33.71
CA PRO A 217 15.01 -1.84 -33.54
C PRO A 217 16.53 -1.77 -33.64
N TYR A 218 17.07 -0.79 -34.39
CA TYR A 218 18.51 -0.56 -34.59
C TYR A 218 19.43 -0.97 -33.42
N GLY A 219 19.81 -0.17 -32.42
CA GLY A 219 20.73 -0.59 -31.34
C GLY A 219 20.28 -1.70 -30.35
N PHE A 220 19.27 -2.53 -30.65
CA PHE A 220 18.70 -3.51 -29.70
C PHE A 220 19.73 -4.46 -29.07
N GLU A 221 20.63 -5.01 -29.88
CA GLU A 221 21.70 -5.92 -29.42
C GLU A 221 22.60 -5.25 -28.39
N ALA A 222 23.10 -4.05 -28.69
CA ALA A 222 23.96 -3.30 -27.79
C ALA A 222 23.26 -2.93 -26.47
N VAL A 223 21.95 -2.63 -26.52
CA VAL A 223 21.15 -2.39 -25.31
C VAL A 223 21.00 -3.67 -24.49
N ALA A 224 20.76 -4.82 -25.13
CA ALA A 224 20.65 -6.11 -24.44
C ALA A 224 21.98 -6.55 -23.82
N GLN A 225 23.10 -6.39 -24.53
CA GLN A 225 24.43 -6.70 -24.00
C GLN A 225 24.77 -5.81 -22.80
N ARG A 226 24.53 -4.49 -22.90
CA ARG A 226 24.72 -3.55 -21.79
C ARG A 226 23.83 -3.89 -20.59
N ALA A 227 22.58 -4.31 -20.83
CA ALA A 227 21.69 -4.73 -19.76
C ALA A 227 22.29 -5.88 -18.95
N ILE A 228 22.93 -6.85 -19.60
CA ILE A 228 23.61 -7.96 -18.92
C ILE A 228 24.84 -7.46 -18.17
N ASP A 229 25.72 -6.69 -18.83
CA ASP A 229 26.98 -6.21 -18.23
C ASP A 229 26.74 -5.29 -17.02
N THR A 230 25.65 -4.52 -17.03
CA THR A 230 25.31 -3.64 -15.89
C THR A 230 24.55 -4.38 -14.79
N LEU A 231 23.71 -5.37 -15.12
CA LEU A 231 23.06 -6.20 -14.12
C LEU A 231 24.03 -7.10 -13.36
N SER A 232 25.13 -7.56 -13.99
CA SER A 232 26.13 -8.39 -13.32
C SER A 232 26.88 -7.67 -12.20
N GLU A 233 26.88 -6.33 -12.20
CA GLU A 233 27.44 -5.51 -11.12
C GLU A 233 26.46 -5.28 -9.95
N CYS A 234 25.19 -5.64 -10.12
CA CYS A 234 24.14 -5.50 -9.10
C CYS A 234 24.09 -6.73 -8.19
N LYS A 235 23.62 -6.55 -6.95
CA LYS A 235 23.23 -7.68 -6.07
C LYS A 235 21.87 -8.26 -6.47
N SER A 236 20.93 -7.40 -6.85
CA SER A 236 19.62 -7.75 -7.40
C SER A 236 19.22 -6.69 -8.43
N GLY A 237 18.41 -7.05 -9.43
CA GLY A 237 18.10 -6.09 -10.49
C GLY A 237 17.14 -6.56 -11.56
N THR A 238 16.62 -5.59 -12.32
CA THR A 238 15.82 -5.82 -13.53
C THR A 238 16.26 -4.85 -14.62
N ALA A 239 16.47 -5.36 -15.83
CA ALA A 239 16.64 -4.55 -17.02
C ALA A 239 15.60 -4.98 -18.06
N SER A 240 14.94 -4.01 -18.68
CA SER A 240 13.89 -4.29 -19.65
C SER A 240 13.95 -3.32 -20.82
N PHE A 241 13.57 -3.82 -21.98
CA PHE A 241 13.40 -3.02 -23.17
C PHE A 241 12.12 -3.45 -23.86
N THR A 242 11.14 -2.55 -23.85
CA THR A 242 9.82 -2.77 -24.46
C THR A 242 9.39 -1.47 -25.12
N LYS A 243 8.90 -1.54 -26.37
CA LYS A 243 8.40 -0.37 -27.12
C LYS A 243 9.40 0.81 -27.11
N LEU A 244 10.67 0.53 -27.40
CA LEU A 244 11.76 1.52 -27.40
C LEU A 244 12.02 2.23 -26.07
N THR A 245 11.49 1.70 -24.96
CA THR A 245 11.74 2.22 -23.61
C THR A 245 12.66 1.27 -22.88
N PHE A 246 13.83 1.75 -22.47
CA PHE A 246 14.76 1.01 -21.62
C PHE A 246 14.52 1.38 -20.15
N SER A 247 14.18 0.40 -19.31
CA SER A 247 14.08 0.60 -17.86
C SER A 247 15.06 -0.30 -17.13
N PHE A 248 15.71 0.24 -16.10
CA PHE A 248 16.74 -0.41 -15.32
C PHE A 248 16.52 -0.15 -13.84
N ARG A 249 16.51 -1.21 -13.03
CA ARG A 249 16.48 -1.12 -11.57
C ARG A 249 17.55 -2.02 -11.00
N CYS A 250 18.31 -1.53 -10.04
CA CYS A 250 19.47 -2.23 -9.49
C CYS A 250 19.64 -1.91 -8.02
N GLU A 251 19.90 -2.93 -7.21
CA GLU A 251 20.39 -2.82 -5.84
C GLU A 251 21.88 -3.14 -5.89
N ALA A 252 22.72 -2.22 -5.43
CA ALA A 252 24.17 -2.32 -5.56
C ALA A 252 24.90 -1.78 -4.33
N ASP A 253 26.15 -2.20 -4.17
CA ASP A 253 27.04 -1.61 -3.17
C ASP A 253 27.20 -0.11 -3.43
N ASP A 254 27.20 0.68 -2.35
CA ASP A 254 27.17 2.14 -2.40
C ASP A 254 28.32 2.73 -3.25
N GLU A 255 29.50 2.11 -3.19
CA GLU A 255 30.68 2.50 -3.98
C GLU A 255 30.54 2.26 -5.50
N LYS A 256 29.65 1.34 -5.91
CA LYS A 256 29.37 1.02 -7.32
C LYS A 256 28.22 1.84 -7.91
N VAL A 257 27.45 2.57 -7.09
CA VAL A 257 26.24 3.27 -7.54
C VAL A 257 26.55 4.23 -8.70
N GLU A 258 27.60 5.05 -8.56
CA GLU A 258 27.94 6.05 -9.59
C GLU A 258 28.57 5.43 -10.84
N THR A 259 29.32 4.33 -10.70
CA THR A 259 29.90 3.63 -11.86
C THR A 259 28.81 2.93 -12.66
N ILE A 260 27.86 2.26 -12.01
CA ILE A 260 26.70 1.65 -12.66
C ILE A 260 25.81 2.73 -13.30
N ARG A 261 25.57 3.84 -12.60
CA ARG A 261 24.82 4.99 -13.13
C ARG A 261 25.46 5.53 -14.40
N ALA A 262 26.78 5.72 -14.40
CA ALA A 262 27.52 6.16 -15.58
C ALA A 262 27.42 5.13 -16.72
N ALA A 263 27.60 3.83 -16.44
CA ALA A 263 27.54 2.77 -17.44
C ALA A 263 26.16 2.65 -18.10
N VAL A 264 25.08 2.73 -17.31
CA VAL A 264 23.69 2.70 -17.81
C VAL A 264 23.39 3.93 -18.66
N ASN A 265 23.82 5.11 -18.21
CA ASN A 265 23.56 6.39 -18.86
C ASN A 265 24.53 6.72 -20.01
N ALA A 266 25.57 5.91 -20.22
CA ALA A 266 26.55 6.12 -21.29
C ALA A 266 25.92 5.87 -22.66
N GLY A 267 25.17 6.85 -23.19
CA GLY A 267 24.59 6.88 -24.53
C GLY A 267 23.94 5.57 -24.96
N LEU A 268 22.61 5.45 -24.80
CA LEU A 268 21.92 4.32 -25.42
C LEU A 268 21.89 4.53 -26.93
N PRO A 269 22.24 3.51 -27.73
CA PRO A 269 22.18 3.62 -29.19
C PRO A 269 20.75 3.76 -29.71
N LEU A 270 19.73 3.52 -28.86
CA LEU A 270 18.31 3.74 -29.16
C LEU A 270 17.43 3.98 -27.93
N GLY A 271 16.28 4.59 -28.21
CA GLY A 271 15.13 4.64 -27.32
C GLY A 271 15.16 5.79 -26.33
N VAL A 272 14.24 5.74 -25.38
CA VAL A 272 14.23 6.64 -24.22
C VAL A 272 14.46 5.83 -22.95
N PHE A 273 15.08 6.47 -21.97
CA PHE A 273 15.08 5.93 -20.62
C PHE A 273 13.65 5.99 -20.07
N GLY A 274 13.16 4.84 -19.61
CA GLY A 274 12.04 4.76 -18.70
C GLY A 274 12.55 4.98 -17.28
N THR A 275 12.19 4.08 -16.36
CA THR A 275 12.68 4.15 -14.98
C THR A 275 14.12 3.66 -14.91
N VAL A 276 15.04 4.53 -14.47
CA VAL A 276 16.41 4.16 -14.10
C VAL A 276 16.57 4.44 -12.60
N GLU A 277 16.66 3.37 -11.81
CA GLU A 277 16.74 3.44 -10.35
C GLU A 277 17.88 2.56 -9.85
N ILE A 278 18.82 3.16 -9.12
CA ILE A 278 19.94 2.43 -8.51
C ILE A 278 19.87 2.71 -7.02
N LEU A 279 19.67 1.66 -6.24
CA LEU A 279 19.46 1.70 -4.81
C LEU A 279 20.74 1.26 -4.08
N PRO A 280 21.33 2.11 -3.23
CA PRO A 280 22.51 1.76 -2.43
C PRO A 280 22.12 0.82 -1.29
N ILE A 281 22.80 -0.32 -1.13
CA ILE A 281 22.47 -1.33 -0.12
C ILE A 281 22.56 -0.77 1.31
N GLN A 282 23.60 0.01 1.64
CA GLN A 282 23.76 0.54 2.99
C GLN A 282 22.70 1.60 3.28
N ALA A 283 22.41 2.48 2.31
CA ALA A 283 21.35 3.47 2.44
C ALA A 283 19.96 2.83 2.62
N ILE A 284 19.65 1.76 1.89
CA ILE A 284 18.41 0.98 2.07
C ILE A 284 18.35 0.43 3.49
N THR A 285 19.39 -0.29 3.90
CA THR A 285 19.43 -1.00 5.18
C THR A 285 19.28 -0.03 6.34
N SER A 286 20.03 1.07 6.33
CA SER A 286 19.96 2.11 7.37
C SER A 286 18.56 2.74 7.46
N CYS A 287 17.93 3.05 6.32
CA CYS A 287 16.58 3.58 6.29
C CYS A 287 15.56 2.59 6.88
N GLU A 288 15.60 1.32 6.45
CA GLU A 288 14.66 0.30 6.93
C GLU A 288 14.81 0.06 8.43
N GLU A 289 16.04 0.03 8.95
CA GLU A 289 16.31 -0.10 10.39
C GLU A 289 15.76 1.08 11.19
N GLU A 290 15.97 2.31 10.72
CA GLU A 290 15.46 3.51 11.38
C GLU A 290 13.93 3.55 11.41
N LEU A 291 13.28 3.28 10.27
CA LEU A 291 11.82 3.20 10.17
C LEU A 291 11.25 2.09 11.05
N SER A 292 11.88 0.91 11.03
CA SER A 292 11.47 -0.23 11.85
C SER A 292 11.55 0.11 13.34
N ARG A 293 12.68 0.68 13.79
CA ARG A 293 12.87 1.08 15.20
C ARG A 293 11.86 2.14 15.63
N LEU A 294 11.57 3.11 14.77
CA LEU A 294 10.57 4.14 15.03
C LEU A 294 9.18 3.53 15.23
N LEU A 295 8.77 2.61 14.36
CA LEU A 295 7.45 1.97 14.40
C LEU A 295 7.33 0.90 15.50
N GLU A 296 8.45 0.36 15.98
CA GLU A 296 8.49 -0.52 17.14
C GLU A 296 8.25 0.25 18.44
N VAL A 297 8.88 1.43 18.59
CA VAL A 297 8.73 2.28 19.79
C VAL A 297 7.38 2.98 19.82
N ALA A 298 6.91 3.50 18.69
CA ALA A 298 5.63 4.18 18.56
C ALA A 298 4.79 3.50 17.49
N ARG A 299 3.72 2.81 17.90
CA ARG A 299 2.87 2.08 16.95
C ARG A 299 1.86 2.99 16.28
N ILE A 300 1.62 2.73 15.00
CA ILE A 300 0.45 3.26 14.31
C ILE A 300 -0.76 2.41 14.71
N GLU A 301 -1.73 3.05 15.35
CA GLU A 301 -2.92 2.41 15.88
C GLU A 301 -4.17 2.81 15.09
N PHE A 302 -5.14 1.92 15.10
CA PHE A 302 -6.43 2.10 14.46
C PHE A 302 -7.54 1.95 15.49
N ALA A 303 -8.68 2.60 15.27
CA ALA A 303 -9.87 2.29 16.05
C ALA A 303 -10.23 0.78 15.92
N PRO A 304 -10.83 0.16 16.95
CA PRO A 304 -11.14 -1.27 16.94
C PRO A 304 -11.94 -1.69 15.70
N GLY A 305 -11.48 -2.74 15.01
CA GLY A 305 -12.12 -3.26 13.78
C GLY A 305 -12.15 -2.27 12.60
N SER A 306 -11.44 -1.14 12.69
CA SER A 306 -11.51 -0.05 11.73
C SER A 306 -10.20 0.15 10.96
N VAL A 307 -10.30 0.95 9.91
CA VAL A 307 -9.20 1.51 9.10
C VAL A 307 -8.93 2.98 9.47
N VAL A 308 -9.72 3.54 10.37
CA VAL A 308 -9.57 4.91 10.87
C VAL A 308 -8.36 4.95 11.81
N LEU A 309 -7.38 5.76 11.46
CA LEU A 309 -6.17 6.01 12.25
C LEU A 309 -6.53 6.72 13.56
N ASN A 310 -5.90 6.30 14.66
CA ASN A 310 -6.03 6.98 15.93
C ASN A 310 -5.31 8.35 15.85
N VAL A 311 -5.92 9.39 16.44
CA VAL A 311 -5.31 10.73 16.53
C VAL A 311 -3.96 10.67 17.25
N ALA A 312 -3.81 9.77 18.22
CA ALA A 312 -2.55 9.53 18.93
C ALA A 312 -1.40 9.07 18.00
N SER A 313 -1.70 8.53 16.82
CA SER A 313 -0.70 8.12 15.83
C SER A 313 -0.19 9.29 14.97
N GLY A 314 -0.73 10.50 15.13
CA GLY A 314 -0.28 11.68 14.38
C GLY A 314 1.24 11.93 14.46
N PRO A 315 1.83 12.02 15.66
CA PRO A 315 3.26 12.27 15.81
C PRO A 315 4.16 11.20 15.19
N VAL A 316 3.81 9.91 15.32
CA VAL A 316 4.58 8.83 14.68
C VAL A 316 4.48 8.90 13.15
N LEU A 317 3.30 9.23 12.61
CA LEU A 317 3.13 9.42 11.17
C LEU A 317 3.94 10.60 10.65
N ASP A 318 4.07 11.68 11.44
CA ASP A 318 4.92 12.83 11.08
C ASP A 318 6.40 12.44 11.03
N LEU A 319 6.88 11.66 12.00
CA LEU A 319 8.25 11.17 12.02
C LEU A 319 8.52 10.16 10.89
N ALA A 320 7.60 9.22 10.67
CA ALA A 320 7.69 8.25 9.59
C ALA A 320 7.68 8.92 8.21
N ALA A 321 6.86 9.97 8.02
CA ALA A 321 6.84 10.74 6.78
C ALA A 321 8.15 11.50 6.53
N ARG A 322 8.78 12.04 7.58
CA ARG A 322 10.11 12.68 7.47
C ARG A 322 11.18 11.66 7.10
N ALA A 323 11.28 10.56 7.84
CA ALA A 323 12.23 9.49 7.55
C ALA A 323 12.04 8.92 6.14
N ALA A 324 10.79 8.74 5.70
CA ALA A 324 10.47 8.32 4.34
C ALA A 324 10.97 9.28 3.24
N GLY A 325 11.10 10.57 3.56
CA GLY A 325 11.69 11.57 2.65
C GLY A 325 13.15 11.29 2.36
N ASP A 326 13.91 10.89 3.38
CA ASP A 326 15.37 10.67 3.32
C ASP A 326 15.75 9.28 2.79
N CYS A 327 14.83 8.32 2.88
CA CYS A 327 15.02 6.98 2.32
C CYS A 327 15.20 6.99 0.80
N PRO A 328 15.98 6.06 0.21
CA PRO A 328 16.03 5.87 -1.23
C PRO A 328 14.79 5.11 -1.76
N GLY A 329 14.50 5.31 -3.04
CA GLY A 329 13.56 4.48 -3.80
C GLY A 329 12.08 4.57 -3.43
N THR A 330 11.31 3.57 -3.84
CA THR A 330 9.88 3.44 -3.52
C THR A 330 9.70 2.69 -2.21
N LEU A 331 8.83 3.19 -1.34
CA LEU A 331 8.49 2.58 -0.05
C LEU A 331 7.15 1.83 -0.15
N ARG A 332 7.10 0.64 0.46
CA ARG A 332 5.91 -0.18 0.62
C ARG A 332 5.47 -0.13 2.07
N VAL A 333 4.25 0.33 2.29
CA VAL A 333 3.56 0.26 3.57
C VAL A 333 2.90 -1.10 3.68
N GLU A 334 3.28 -1.88 4.68
CA GLU A 334 2.85 -3.26 4.87
C GLU A 334 1.92 -3.36 6.07
N GLY A 335 0.70 -3.83 5.83
CA GLY A 335 -0.27 -4.09 6.89
C GLY A 335 -0.25 -5.55 7.33
N HIS A 336 -0.30 -5.76 8.65
CA HIS A 336 -0.37 -7.09 9.25
C HIS A 336 -1.51 -7.18 10.28
N THR A 337 -2.08 -8.37 10.43
CA THR A 337 -3.05 -8.72 11.46
C THR A 337 -2.53 -9.88 12.30
N ASP A 338 -3.17 -10.11 13.45
CA ASP A 338 -3.05 -11.39 14.14
C ASP A 338 -3.86 -12.49 13.43
N ASN A 339 -3.82 -13.71 13.98
CA ASN A 339 -4.50 -14.88 13.42
C ASN A 339 -5.99 -15.02 13.83
N THR A 340 -6.56 -14.01 14.49
CA THR A 340 -7.94 -14.07 14.96
C THR A 340 -8.90 -13.66 13.85
N GLY A 341 -10.00 -14.38 13.73
CA GLY A 341 -11.05 -14.08 12.74
C GLY A 341 -10.83 -14.75 11.39
N ASN A 342 -11.49 -14.22 10.36
CA ASN A 342 -11.47 -14.81 9.02
C ASN A 342 -10.21 -14.36 8.24
N PRO A 343 -9.40 -15.29 7.70
CA PRO A 343 -8.17 -14.93 6.97
C PRO A 343 -8.40 -14.00 5.77
N ALA A 344 -9.44 -14.24 4.97
CA ALA A 344 -9.75 -13.38 3.82
C ALA A 344 -10.20 -11.97 4.23
N PHE A 345 -10.85 -11.86 5.40
CA PHE A 345 -11.16 -10.55 5.97
C PHE A 345 -9.89 -9.86 6.48
N ASN A 346 -8.98 -10.60 7.12
CA ASN A 346 -7.69 -10.10 7.60
C ASN A 346 -6.79 -9.60 6.46
N ASP A 347 -6.78 -10.28 5.32
CA ASP A 347 -6.07 -9.82 4.11
C ASP A 347 -6.62 -8.47 3.61
N GLN A 348 -7.95 -8.31 3.56
CA GLN A 348 -8.57 -7.05 3.14
C GLN A 348 -8.35 -5.94 4.18
N LEU A 349 -8.46 -6.26 5.46
CA LEU A 349 -8.31 -5.29 6.55
C LEU A 349 -6.88 -4.76 6.60
N SER A 350 -5.89 -5.64 6.50
CA SER A 350 -4.47 -5.24 6.47
C SER A 350 -4.16 -4.33 5.29
N LEU A 351 -4.63 -4.65 4.08
CA LEU A 351 -4.44 -3.81 2.90
C LEU A 351 -5.06 -2.42 3.10
N ARG A 352 -6.32 -2.35 3.55
CA ARG A 352 -6.99 -1.05 3.76
C ARG A 352 -6.32 -0.20 4.84
N ARG A 353 -5.76 -0.83 5.87
CA ARG A 353 -4.97 -0.14 6.90
C ARG A 353 -3.68 0.42 6.33
N ALA A 354 -2.97 -0.36 5.51
CA ALA A 354 -1.79 0.12 4.80
C ALA A 354 -2.12 1.28 3.85
N GLU A 355 -3.25 1.21 3.14
CA GLU A 355 -3.73 2.30 2.29
C GLU A 355 -4.05 3.58 3.09
N ALA A 356 -4.67 3.45 4.27
CA ALA A 356 -4.95 4.57 5.15
C ALA A 356 -3.66 5.25 5.66
N VAL A 357 -2.65 4.46 6.04
CA VAL A 357 -1.33 4.99 6.42
C VAL A 357 -0.65 5.66 5.25
N ARG A 358 -0.65 5.03 4.07
CA ARG A 358 -0.13 5.64 2.84
C ARG A 358 -0.79 6.99 2.56
N ALA A 359 -2.11 7.09 2.63
CA ALA A 359 -2.82 8.34 2.45
C ALA A 359 -2.39 9.40 3.47
N ALA A 360 -2.29 9.02 4.75
CA ALA A 360 -1.84 9.91 5.81
C ALA A 360 -0.39 10.38 5.64
N MET A 361 0.51 9.55 5.08
CA MET A 361 1.88 9.96 4.75
C MET A 361 1.93 10.91 3.55
N ILE A 362 1.06 10.71 2.56
CA ILE A 362 0.94 11.62 1.40
C ILE A 362 0.47 13.01 1.86
N GLU A 363 -0.52 13.07 2.75
CA GLU A 363 -0.98 14.33 3.37
C GLU A 363 0.15 15.06 4.13
N ARG A 364 1.15 14.32 4.60
CA ARG A 364 2.34 14.84 5.31
C ARG A 364 3.50 15.20 4.37
N GLY A 365 3.30 15.11 3.06
CA GLY A 365 4.26 15.57 2.06
C GLY A 365 5.10 14.49 1.39
N VAL A 366 4.90 13.20 1.71
CA VAL A 366 5.56 12.13 0.97
C VAL A 366 4.93 12.02 -0.43
N PRO A 367 5.71 12.08 -1.53
CA PRO A 367 5.15 11.98 -2.87
C PRO A 367 4.38 10.67 -3.08
N SER A 368 3.17 10.75 -3.66
CA SER A 368 2.29 9.58 -3.84
C SER A 368 2.89 8.47 -4.72
N GLY A 369 3.77 8.83 -5.64
CA GLY A 369 4.52 7.89 -6.49
C GLY A 369 5.66 7.16 -5.77
N ARG A 370 6.06 7.61 -4.58
CA ARG A 370 7.06 6.94 -3.73
C ARG A 370 6.45 5.96 -2.73
N LEU A 371 5.12 5.84 -2.68
CA LEU A 371 4.43 4.99 -1.71
C LEU A 371 3.51 4.00 -2.42
N VAL A 372 3.66 2.72 -2.06
CA VAL A 372 2.73 1.65 -2.38
C VAL A 372 2.22 1.01 -1.09
N ALA A 373 1.05 0.37 -1.12
CA ALA A 373 0.46 -0.30 0.04
C ALA A 373 0.26 -1.78 -0.27
N ALA A 374 0.55 -2.64 0.72
CA ALA A 374 0.34 -4.08 0.64
C ALA A 374 -0.26 -4.60 1.95
N GLY A 375 -1.19 -5.55 1.85
CA GLY A 375 -1.75 -6.27 2.98
C GLY A 375 -1.24 -7.70 3.01
N TYR A 376 -0.64 -8.11 4.13
CA TYR A 376 -0.13 -9.47 4.32
C TYR A 376 -1.04 -10.31 5.22
N GLY A 377 -2.12 -9.71 5.75
CA GLY A 377 -3.02 -10.36 6.69
C GLY A 377 -2.25 -10.97 7.85
N GLN A 378 -2.54 -12.24 8.13
CA GLN A 378 -1.94 -13.02 9.22
C GLN A 378 -0.76 -13.90 8.79
N ASN A 379 -0.32 -13.79 7.53
CA ASN A 379 0.59 -14.77 6.91
C ASN A 379 2.05 -14.62 7.37
N ASN A 380 2.42 -13.45 7.90
CA ASN A 380 3.77 -13.11 8.34
C ASN A 380 3.79 -12.68 9.83
N PRO A 381 3.55 -13.60 10.78
CA PRO A 381 3.57 -13.28 12.21
C PRO A 381 5.00 -13.09 12.72
N VAL A 382 5.19 -12.09 13.59
CA VAL A 382 6.46 -11.80 14.31
C VAL A 382 6.39 -12.13 15.79
N GLY A 383 5.18 -12.31 16.32
CA GLY A 383 4.91 -12.74 17.69
C GLY A 383 4.09 -14.02 17.73
N ASP A 384 4.17 -14.73 18.85
CA ASP A 384 3.37 -15.92 19.10
C ASP A 384 1.87 -15.57 19.20
N ASN A 385 1.10 -16.01 18.22
CA ASN A 385 -0.34 -15.78 18.14
C ASN A 385 -1.15 -16.42 19.29
N ASN A 386 -0.56 -17.32 20.06
CA ASN A 386 -1.21 -17.91 21.23
C ASN A 386 -1.23 -16.94 22.42
N THR A 387 -0.36 -15.95 22.45
CA THR A 387 -0.26 -14.93 23.52
C THR A 387 -0.91 -13.62 23.10
N GLU A 388 -1.51 -12.87 24.02
CA GLU A 388 -2.06 -11.56 23.69
C GLU A 388 -0.96 -10.58 23.26
N ASP A 389 0.19 -10.61 23.93
CA ASP A 389 1.35 -9.79 23.58
C ASP A 389 1.89 -10.10 22.17
N GLY A 390 1.91 -11.37 21.77
CA GLY A 390 2.29 -11.78 20.43
C GLY A 390 1.26 -11.36 19.36
N ARG A 391 -0.04 -11.49 19.65
CA ARG A 391 -1.08 -10.95 18.75
C ARG A 391 -1.00 -9.43 18.61
N ALA A 392 -0.75 -8.72 19.71
CA ALA A 392 -0.53 -7.28 19.67
C ALA A 392 0.67 -6.88 18.82
N ARG A 393 1.76 -7.66 18.84
CA ARG A 393 2.91 -7.48 17.93
C ARG A 393 2.56 -7.77 16.47
N ASN A 394 1.67 -8.72 16.20
CA ASN A 394 1.27 -9.06 14.83
C ASN A 394 0.35 -8.01 14.18
N ARG A 395 -0.46 -7.28 14.98
CA ARG A 395 -1.26 -6.13 14.54
C ARG A 395 -0.38 -4.88 14.36
N ARG A 396 0.40 -4.83 13.28
CA ARG A 396 1.39 -3.77 13.05
C ARG A 396 1.38 -3.23 11.62
N ILE A 397 2.06 -2.11 11.46
CA ILE A 397 2.42 -1.53 10.17
C ILE A 397 3.94 -1.57 10.07
N GLU A 398 4.46 -2.05 8.95
CA GLU A 398 5.87 -1.92 8.58
C GLU A 398 6.00 -1.02 7.35
N ILE A 399 7.16 -0.41 7.18
CA ILE A 399 7.51 0.34 5.98
C ILE A 399 8.84 -0.22 5.48
N ARG A 400 8.84 -0.74 4.25
CA ARG A 400 10.01 -1.36 3.61
C ARG A 400 10.31 -0.69 2.29
N ILE A 401 11.53 -0.81 1.80
CA ILE A 401 11.90 -0.36 0.46
C ILE A 401 11.54 -1.46 -0.54
N VAL A 402 10.91 -1.07 -1.65
CA VAL A 402 10.61 -1.99 -2.76
C VAL A 402 11.92 -2.31 -3.47
N ARG A 403 12.36 -3.56 -3.35
CA ARG A 403 13.62 -4.01 -3.96
C ARG A 403 13.43 -4.45 -5.41
N PRO A 404 14.46 -4.34 -6.26
CA PRO A 404 14.39 -4.82 -7.63
C PRO A 404 14.23 -6.35 -7.68
N GLY A 405 13.15 -6.84 -8.31
CA GLY A 405 12.92 -8.27 -8.50
C GLY A 405 11.95 -8.92 -7.53
N GLU A 406 11.52 -8.19 -6.49
CA GLU A 406 10.23 -8.43 -5.82
C GLU A 406 9.06 -8.10 -6.76
#